data_AF-A0A351JPV2-F1
#
_entry.id   AF-A0A351JPV2-F1
#
_cell.length_a   1.000
_cell.length_b   1.000
_cell.length_c   1.000
_cell.angle_alpha   90.00
_cell.angle_beta   90.00
_cell.angle_gamma   90.00
#
_symmetry.space_group_name_H-M   'P 1'
#
loop_
_entity.id
_entity.type
_entity.pdbx_description
1 polymer ?
#
loop_
_entity_poly.entity_id
_entity_poly.type
_entity_poly.pdbx_seq_one_letter_code
_entity_poly.pdbx_strand_id
1 'polypeptide(L)'
;MTEELFEESKHALLSHIQNIFEEMEEDMVVSHQEKFALLEDMFDQATDIDELKVAFEQWYTEHADDLNLETDSDELWLQAMISVEDDEDEEEW
;
A
#
# COMPACT_ATOMS: atom_id res chain seq x y z
N MET A 1 10.07 26.95 -39.44
CA MET A 1 10.87 25.74 -39.10
C MET A 1 11.28 25.69 -37.62
N THR A 2 11.44 26.81 -36.91
CA THR A 2 11.81 26.80 -35.47
C THR A 2 10.65 26.52 -34.51
N GLU A 3 9.44 26.98 -34.84
CA GLU A 3 8.26 26.82 -33.96
C GLU A 3 7.66 25.40 -34.03
N GLU A 4 7.59 24.83 -35.23
CA GLU A 4 7.15 23.43 -35.44
C GLU A 4 8.08 22.45 -34.72
N LEU A 5 9.40 22.59 -34.89
CA LEU A 5 10.39 21.78 -34.18
C LEU A 5 10.30 21.95 -32.65
N PHE A 6 10.00 23.16 -32.18
CA PHE A 6 9.82 23.43 -30.76
C PHE A 6 8.59 22.71 -30.20
N GLU A 7 7.43 22.80 -30.86
CA GLU A 7 6.22 22.12 -30.40
C GLU A 7 6.34 20.59 -30.48
N GLU A 8 6.99 20.05 -31.52
CA GLU A 8 7.30 18.62 -31.61
C GLU A 8 8.21 18.16 -30.46
N SER A 9 9.27 18.92 -30.17
CA SER A 9 10.21 18.59 -29.09
C SER A 9 9.55 18.66 -27.72
N LYS A 10 8.68 19.65 -27.50
CA LYS A 10 7.88 19.79 -26.28
C LYS A 10 6.91 18.63 -26.12
N HIS A 11 6.20 18.25 -27.18
CA HIS A 11 5.28 17.12 -27.14
C HIS A 11 6.01 15.81 -26.83
N ALA A 12 7.15 15.57 -27.48
CA ALA A 12 7.99 14.40 -27.23
C ALA A 12 8.46 14.34 -25.77
N LEU A 13 8.92 15.46 -25.20
CA LEU A 13 9.34 15.52 -23.81
C LEU A 13 8.18 15.27 -22.85
N LEU A 14 7.02 15.90 -23.08
CA LEU A 14 5.84 15.70 -22.23
C LEU A 14 5.36 14.25 -22.26
N SER A 15 5.29 13.64 -23.44
CA SER A 15 4.93 12.22 -23.58
C SER A 15 5.95 11.32 -22.89
N HIS A 16 7.24 11.63 -22.97
CA HIS A 16 8.26 10.82 -22.31
C HIS A 16 8.16 10.89 -20.79
N ILE A 17 7.96 12.07 -20.21
CA ILE A 17 7.75 12.23 -18.77
C ILE A 17 6.46 11.53 -18.32
N GLN A 18 5.39 11.60 -19.11
CA GLN A 18 4.15 10.89 -18.81
C GLN A 18 4.38 9.37 -18.76
N ASN A 19 5.08 8.80 -19.74
CA ASN A 19 5.41 7.37 -19.73
C ASN A 19 6.24 6.98 -18.50
N ILE A 20 7.19 7.82 -18.08
CA ILE A 20 7.97 7.57 -16.85
C ILE A 20 7.05 7.51 -15.62
N PHE A 21 6.05 8.40 -15.52
CA PHE A 21 5.09 8.36 -14.42
C PHE A 21 4.24 7.09 -14.46
N GLU A 22 3.79 6.66 -15.63
CA GLU A 22 3.05 5.41 -15.80
C GLU A 22 3.89 4.19 -15.38
N GLU A 23 5.17 4.13 -15.78
CA GLU A 23 6.09 3.07 -15.34
C GLU A 23 6.30 3.08 -13.81
N MET A 24 6.46 4.26 -13.20
CA MET A 24 6.60 4.38 -11.75
C MET A 24 5.34 3.95 -10.99
N GLU A 25 4.16 4.27 -11.52
CA GLU A 25 2.88 3.85 -10.93
C GLU A 25 2.70 2.33 -11.02
N GLU A 26 3.04 1.72 -12.17
CA GLU A 26 3.01 0.27 -12.33
C GLU A 26 3.95 -0.44 -11.34
N ASP A 27 5.20 0.03 -11.22
CA ASP A 27 6.18 -0.51 -10.27
C ASP A 27 5.71 -0.39 -8.83
N MET A 28 5.12 0.75 -8.45
CA MET A 28 4.54 0.98 -7.13
C MET A 28 3.39 0.01 -6.85
N VAL A 29 2.49 -0.20 -7.82
CA VAL A 29 1.37 -1.15 -7.69
C VAL A 29 1.87 -2.57 -7.46
N VAL A 30 2.85 -3.02 -8.25
CA VAL A 30 3.47 -4.35 -8.09
C VAL A 30 4.09 -4.47 -6.70
N SER A 31 4.83 -3.45 -6.26
CA SER A 31 5.49 -3.45 -4.95
C SER A 31 4.50 -3.49 -3.79
N HIS A 32 3.34 -2.84 -3.90
CA HIS A 32 2.28 -2.95 -2.89
C HIS A 32 1.63 -4.34 -2.87
N GLN A 33 1.40 -4.94 -4.04
CA GLN A 33 0.85 -6.30 -4.13
C GLN A 33 1.77 -7.34 -3.51
N GLU A 34 3.08 -7.24 -3.74
CA GLU A 34 4.07 -8.13 -3.12
C GLU A 34 4.08 -8.02 -1.60
N LYS A 35 4.05 -6.79 -1.06
CA LYS A 35 3.99 -6.56 0.39
C LYS A 35 2.71 -7.13 0.99
N PHE A 36 1.58 -6.94 0.33
CA PHE A 36 0.32 -7.51 0.79
C PHE A 36 0.35 -9.05 0.79
N ALA A 37 0.87 -9.67 -0.26
CA ALA A 37 1.01 -11.13 -0.32
C ALA A 37 1.94 -11.68 0.79
N LEU A 38 3.00 -10.94 1.15
CA LEU A 38 3.84 -11.30 2.29
C LEU A 38 3.08 -11.22 3.62
N LEU A 39 2.25 -10.19 3.81
CA LEU A 39 1.41 -10.08 5.00
C LEU A 39 0.41 -11.24 5.10
N GLU A 40 -0.22 -11.63 3.99
CA GLU A 40 -1.12 -12.79 3.93
C GLU A 40 -0.40 -14.08 4.34
N ASP A 41 0.81 -14.33 3.83
CA ASP A 41 1.61 -15.51 4.20
C ASP A 41 1.99 -15.51 5.70
N MET A 42 2.30 -14.35 6.26
CA MET A 42 2.57 -14.23 7.70
C MET A 42 1.31 -14.48 8.54
N PHE A 43 0.14 -14.04 8.09
CA PHE A 43 -1.13 -14.30 8.77
C PHE A 43 -1.55 -15.76 8.69
N ASP A 44 -1.32 -16.44 7.56
CA ASP A 44 -1.57 -17.88 7.40
C ASP A 44 -0.74 -18.74 8.37
N GLN A 45 0.36 -18.20 8.90
CA GLN A 45 1.22 -18.86 9.89
C GLN A 45 0.81 -18.57 11.34
N ALA A 46 0.06 -17.51 11.60
CA ALA A 46 -0.41 -17.16 12.94
C ALA A 46 -1.52 -18.10 13.41
N THR A 47 -1.50 -18.50 14.68
CA THR A 47 -2.48 -19.44 15.24
C THR A 47 -3.50 -18.80 16.19
N ASP A 48 -3.24 -17.57 16.63
CA ASP A 48 -4.13 -16.77 17.45
C ASP A 48 -3.99 -15.27 17.17
N ILE A 49 -4.83 -14.45 17.83
CA ILE A 49 -4.89 -13.00 17.63
C ILE A 49 -3.60 -12.31 18.10
N ASP A 50 -2.96 -12.80 19.16
CA ASP A 50 -1.72 -12.20 19.67
C ASP A 50 -0.57 -12.44 18.67
N GLU A 51 -0.48 -13.64 18.09
CA GLU A 51 0.46 -13.96 17.02
C GLU A 51 0.16 -13.16 15.74
N LEU A 52 -1.11 -12.94 15.41
CA LEU A 52 -1.52 -12.15 14.24
C LEU A 52 -1.14 -10.66 14.42
N LYS A 53 -1.31 -10.12 15.63
CA LYS A 53 -0.85 -8.77 15.97
C LYS A 53 0.66 -8.64 15.84
N VAL A 54 1.41 -9.60 16.39
CA VAL A 54 2.88 -9.61 16.30
C VAL A 54 3.35 -9.73 14.84
N ALA A 55 2.71 -10.58 14.03
CA ALA A 55 3.02 -10.71 12.60
C ALA A 55 2.79 -9.39 11.86
N PHE A 56 1.68 -8.71 12.12
CA PHE A 56 1.38 -7.41 11.53
C PHE A 56 2.40 -6.33 11.92
N GLU A 57 2.74 -6.23 13.21
CA GLU A 57 3.73 -5.25 13.70
C GLU A 57 5.12 -5.47 13.10
N GLN A 58 5.53 -6.74 12.96
CA GLN A 58 6.80 -7.10 12.32
C GLN A 58 6.79 -6.68 10.85
N TRP A 59 5.77 -7.07 10.10
CA TRP A 59 5.61 -6.68 8.69
C TRP A 59 5.59 -5.16 8.52
N TYR A 60 4.82 -4.45 9.35
CA TYR A 60 4.72 -3.00 9.30
C TYR A 60 6.09 -2.36 9.54
N THR A 61 6.83 -2.82 10.55
CA THR A 61 8.17 -2.30 10.86
C THR A 61 9.16 -2.53 9.71
N GLU A 62 9.10 -3.68 9.05
CA GLU A 62 9.96 -4.03 7.92
C GLU A 62 9.67 -3.19 6.66
N HIS A 63 8.46 -2.65 6.55
CA HIS A 63 8.01 -1.91 5.38
C HIS A 63 7.66 -0.44 5.65
N ALA A 64 7.81 0.06 6.88
CA ALA A 64 7.36 1.39 7.29
C ALA A 64 7.92 2.52 6.42
N ASP A 65 9.20 2.46 6.07
CA ASP A 65 9.87 3.48 5.24
C ASP A 65 9.29 3.56 3.82
N ASP A 66 8.78 2.43 3.29
CA ASP A 66 8.23 2.35 1.95
C ASP A 66 6.71 2.63 1.92
N LEU A 67 5.99 2.16 2.95
CA LEU A 67 4.56 2.42 3.11
C LEU A 67 4.27 3.91 3.32
N ASN A 68 5.18 4.63 3.99
CA ASN A 68 5.10 6.07 4.24
C ASN A 68 3.71 6.53 4.75
N LEU A 69 3.13 5.73 5.66
CA LEU A 69 1.83 5.99 6.26
C LEU A 69 1.96 7.02 7.38
N GLU A 70 0.95 7.88 7.52
CA GLU A 70 0.88 8.86 8.63
C GLU A 70 0.51 8.22 9.97
N THR A 71 0.03 6.97 9.93
CA THR A 71 -0.52 6.21 11.05
C THR A 71 0.41 5.06 11.41
N ASP A 72 0.64 4.84 12.70
CA ASP A 72 1.47 3.71 13.19
C ASP A 72 0.71 2.37 13.20
N SER A 73 1.44 1.28 13.44
CA SER A 73 0.87 -0.06 13.46
C SER A 73 -0.18 -0.25 14.57
N ASP A 74 0.01 0.35 15.74
CA ASP A 74 -0.94 0.19 16.83
C ASP A 74 -2.29 0.85 16.50
N GLU A 75 -2.26 2.04 15.89
CA GLU A 75 -3.48 2.74 15.47
C GLU A 75 -4.17 2.03 14.31
N LEU A 76 -3.43 1.52 13.31
CA LEU A 76 -4.01 0.71 12.22
C LEU A 76 -4.67 -0.57 12.74
N TRP A 77 -4.02 -1.26 13.67
CA TRP A 77 -4.57 -2.44 14.32
C TRP A 77 -5.88 -2.12 15.05
N LEU A 78 -5.87 -1.07 15.86
CA LEU A 78 -7.04 -0.66 16.63
C LEU A 78 -8.20 -0.27 15.71
N GLN A 79 -7.95 0.48 14.64
CA GLN A 79 -8.96 0.83 13.64
C GLN A 79 -9.56 -0.40 12.97
N ALA A 80 -8.75 -1.42 12.65
CA ALA A 80 -9.23 -2.66 12.05
C ALA A 80 -10.11 -3.48 13.03
N MET A 81 -9.73 -3.52 14.31
CA MET A 81 -10.46 -4.29 15.34
C MET A 81 -11.76 -3.62 15.78
N ILE A 82 -11.88 -2.29 15.75
CA ILE A 82 -13.14 -1.57 16.03
C ILE A 82 -14.27 -2.11 15.15
N SER A 83 -14.00 -2.36 13.86
CA SER A 83 -14.98 -2.94 12.94
C SER A 83 -15.45 -4.34 13.35
N VAL A 84 -14.58 -5.14 13.99
CA VAL A 84 -14.95 -6.48 14.46
C VAL A 84 -15.84 -6.39 15.69
N GLU A 85 -15.56 -5.46 16.61
CA GLU A 85 -16.36 -5.25 17.81
C GLU A 85 -17.77 -4.68 17.49
N ASP A 86 -17.86 -3.76 16.52
CA ASP A 86 -19.15 -3.20 16.06
C ASP A 86 -20.04 -4.26 15.36
N ASP A 87 -19.45 -5.23 14.65
CA ASP A 87 -20.20 -6.33 14.00
C ASP A 87 -20.76 -7.34 15.02
N GLU A 88 -20.11 -7.55 16.17
CA GLU A 88 -20.60 -8.44 17.25
C GLU A 88 -21.83 -7.85 18.00
N ASP A 89 -21.95 -6.53 18.06
CA ASP A 89 -23.07 -5.83 18.70
C ASP A 89 -24.35 -5.78 17.82
N GLU A 90 -24.24 -5.96 16.49
CA GLU A 90 -25.38 -5.99 15.57
C GLU A 90 -26.12 -7.34 15.51
N GLU A 91 -25.50 -8.45 15.93
CA GLU A 91 -26.13 -9.79 15.94
C GLU A 91 -27.06 -10.05 17.15
N GLU A 92 -27.12 -9.16 18.15
CA GLU A 92 -28.05 -9.24 19.29
C GLU A 92 -29.43 -8.56 19.01
N TRP A 93 -30.17 -8.98 17.98
CA TRP A 93 -31.60 -8.62 17.80
C TRP A 93 -32.50 -9.76 17.32
#